data_AF-A0A0D0JTQ6-F1
#
_entry.id   AF-A0A0D0JTQ6-F1
#
_cell.length_a   1.000
_cell.length_b   1.000
_cell.length_c   1.000
_cell.angle_alpha   90.00
_cell.angle_beta   90.00
_cell.angle_gamma   90.00
#
_symmetry.space_group_name_H-M   'P 1'
#
loop_
_entity.id
_entity.type
_entity.pdbx_description
1 polymer ?
#
loop_
_entity_poly.entity_id
_entity_poly.type
_entity_poly.pdbx_seq_one_letter_code
_entity_poly.pdbx_strand_id
1 'polypeptide(L)'
;MSIVSEAFNAWRECRAEYDETLYAQFDAAEEATNGAMLNARGREKGIDPFTLFMGNETRARAYASEELLEHWETHPRITFTMFERKWQRQREAELIEDAA
;
A
#
# COMPACT_ATOMS: atom_id res chain seq x y z
N MET A 1 9.82 -23.18 -18.58
CA MET A 1 9.33 -21.86 -19.03
C MET A 1 10.56 -21.01 -19.37
N SER A 2 10.40 -19.84 -20.01
CA SER A 2 11.52 -18.90 -20.18
C SER A 2 11.71 -18.08 -18.92
N ILE A 3 12.95 -17.77 -18.55
CA ILE A 3 13.30 -16.86 -17.44
C ILE A 3 12.53 -15.54 -17.53
N VAL A 4 12.31 -15.06 -18.76
CA VAL A 4 11.54 -13.83 -19.02
C VAL A 4 10.07 -14.01 -18.63
N SER A 5 9.46 -15.15 -18.98
CA SER A 5 8.07 -15.46 -18.62
C SER A 5 7.89 -15.61 -17.11
N GLU A 6 8.85 -16.23 -16.44
CA GLU A 6 8.87 -16.38 -14.98
C GLU A 6 8.95 -15.03 -14.27
N ALA A 7 9.82 -14.13 -14.75
CA ALA A 7 9.92 -12.77 -14.22
C ALA A 7 8.59 -11.99 -14.35
N PHE A 8 7.91 -12.09 -15.50
CA PHE A 8 6.59 -11.47 -15.68
C PHE A 8 5.50 -12.10 -14.78
N ASN A 9 5.56 -13.40 -14.53
CA ASN A 9 4.62 -14.06 -13.62
C ASN A 9 4.84 -13.58 -12.18
N ALA A 10 6.08 -13.55 -11.71
CA ALA A 10 6.44 -13.04 -10.39
C ALA A 10 6.01 -11.58 -10.20
N TRP A 11 6.21 -10.73 -11.21
CA TRP A 11 5.75 -9.34 -11.15
C TRP A 11 4.22 -9.23 -11.04
N ARG A 12 3.46 -10.04 -11.78
CA ARG A 12 1.98 -10.05 -11.70
C ARG A 12 1.49 -10.52 -10.34
N GLU A 13 2.14 -11.54 -9.78
CA GLU A 13 1.85 -12.07 -8.44
C GLU A 13 2.11 -11.02 -7.36
N CYS A 14 3.31 -10.41 -7.35
CA CYS A 14 3.64 -9.31 -6.45
C CYS A 14 2.65 -8.14 -6.57
N ARG A 15 2.16 -7.85 -7.79
CA ARG A 15 1.17 -6.79 -7.99
C ARG A 15 -0.19 -7.13 -7.41
N ALA A 16 -0.66 -8.36 -7.59
CA ALA A 16 -1.94 -8.82 -7.06
C ALA A 16 -1.94 -8.78 -5.52
N GLU A 17 -0.89 -9.28 -4.88
CA GLU A 17 -0.77 -9.24 -3.41
C GLU A 17 -0.64 -7.80 -2.87
N TYR A 18 -0.01 -6.89 -3.62
CA TYR A 18 0.03 -5.49 -3.25
C TYR A 18 -1.37 -4.86 -3.28
N ASP A 19 -2.18 -5.19 -4.28
CA ASP A 19 -3.54 -4.66 -4.37
C ASP A 19 -4.37 -5.11 -3.14
N GLU A 20 -4.25 -6.37 -2.72
CA GLU A 20 -4.86 -6.87 -1.46
C GLU A 20 -4.37 -6.09 -0.23
N THR A 21 -3.07 -5.85 -0.13
CA THR A 21 -2.47 -5.06 0.95
C THR A 21 -2.94 -3.60 0.96
N LEU A 22 -3.15 -3.02 -0.23
CA LEU A 22 -3.65 -1.66 -0.39
C LEU A 22 -5.10 -1.55 0.07
N TYR A 23 -5.97 -2.49 -0.33
CA TYR A 23 -7.36 -2.53 0.11
C TYR A 23 -7.47 -2.75 1.62
N ALA A 24 -6.70 -3.69 2.19
CA ALA A 24 -6.72 -3.93 3.63
C ALA A 24 -6.33 -2.70 4.46
N GLN A 25 -5.33 -1.92 4.01
CA GLN A 25 -4.96 -0.66 4.66
C GLN A 25 -6.06 0.41 4.54
N PHE A 26 -6.72 0.46 3.39
CA PHE A 26 -7.80 1.41 3.16
C PHE A 26 -8.99 1.09 4.06
N ASP A 27 -9.43 -0.18 4.11
CA ASP A 27 -10.56 -0.60 4.93
C ASP A 27 -10.30 -0.34 6.43
N ALA A 28 -9.10 -0.65 6.93
CA ALA A 28 -8.72 -0.38 8.31
C ALA A 28 -8.73 1.12 8.64
N ALA A 29 -8.30 1.96 7.70
CA ALA A 29 -8.31 3.41 7.87
C ALA A 29 -9.72 4.00 7.73
N GLU A 30 -10.56 3.45 6.86
CA GLU A 30 -11.97 3.83 6.74
C GLU A 30 -12.71 3.55 8.04
N GLU A 31 -12.52 2.37 8.63
CA GLU A 31 -13.06 2.01 9.94
C GLU A 31 -12.55 2.95 11.05
N ALA A 32 -11.23 3.18 11.13
CA ALA A 32 -10.62 4.02 12.16
C ALA A 32 -11.07 5.49 12.10
N THR A 33 -11.41 5.99 10.90
CA THR A 33 -11.80 7.39 10.68
C THR A 33 -13.31 7.57 10.51
N ASN A 34 -14.11 6.50 10.64
CA ASN A 34 -15.54 6.50 10.30
C ASN A 34 -15.81 7.11 8.89
N GLY A 35 -14.91 6.85 7.94
CA GLY A 35 -14.95 7.40 6.58
C GLY A 35 -14.49 8.86 6.43
N ALA A 36 -14.14 9.57 7.51
CA ALA A 36 -13.70 10.96 7.47
C ALA A 36 -12.21 11.13 7.13
N MET A 37 -11.75 10.54 6.03
CA MET A 37 -10.32 10.44 5.65
C MET A 37 -9.69 11.72 5.08
N LEU A 38 -10.49 12.70 4.67
CA LEU A 38 -9.99 13.92 4.01
C LEU A 38 -10.12 15.14 4.90
N ASN A 39 -9.13 16.03 4.86
CA ASN A 39 -9.27 17.38 5.39
C ASN A 39 -10.13 18.28 4.47
N ALA A 40 -10.42 19.50 4.92
CA ALA A 40 -11.25 20.44 4.17
C ALA A 40 -10.72 20.72 2.75
N ARG A 41 -9.40 20.88 2.60
CA ARG A 41 -8.75 21.12 1.30
C ARG A 41 -8.87 19.91 0.36
N GLY A 42 -8.74 18.69 0.90
CA GLY A 42 -8.92 17.44 0.15
C GLY A 42 -10.34 17.30 -0.37
N ARG A 43 -11.34 17.58 0.48
CA ARG A 43 -12.77 17.57 0.11
C ARG A 43 -13.11 18.62 -0.94
N GLU A 44 -12.65 19.86 -0.75
CA GLU A 44 -12.86 20.96 -1.71
C GLU A 44 -12.32 20.64 -3.11
N LYS A 45 -11.19 19.92 -3.16
CA LYS A 45 -10.56 19.48 -4.42
C LYS A 45 -11.16 18.21 -5.02
N GLY A 46 -12.14 17.57 -4.36
CA GLY A 46 -12.72 16.31 -4.84
C GLY A 46 -11.69 15.18 -4.92
N ILE A 47 -10.72 15.15 -4.00
CA ILE A 47 -9.75 14.06 -3.94
C ILE A 47 -10.46 12.77 -3.56
N ASP A 48 -10.18 11.68 -4.28
CA ASP A 48 -10.55 10.34 -3.84
C ASP A 48 -9.65 9.91 -2.66
N PRO A 49 -10.21 9.60 -1.47
CA PRO A 49 -9.44 9.17 -0.31
C PRO A 49 -8.53 7.96 -0.60
N PHE A 50 -8.97 7.03 -1.45
CA PHE A 50 -8.18 5.84 -1.81
C PHE A 50 -6.83 6.23 -2.42
N THR A 51 -6.79 7.35 -3.15
CA THR A 51 -5.56 7.87 -3.75
C THR A 51 -4.53 8.40 -2.74
N LEU A 52 -4.87 8.55 -1.46
CA LEU A 52 -3.90 8.96 -0.42
C LEU A 52 -3.00 7.80 0.03
N PHE A 53 -3.45 6.56 -0.14
CA PHE A 53 -2.69 5.34 0.13
C PHE A 53 -1.70 5.03 -0.99
N MET A 54 -1.86 5.72 -2.12
CA MET A 54 -1.00 5.61 -3.29
C MET A 54 -0.07 6.83 -3.41
N GLY A 55 1.08 6.62 -4.06
CA GLY A 55 1.98 7.71 -4.45
C GLY A 55 2.69 8.42 -3.30
N ASN A 56 3.00 9.70 -3.51
CA ASN A 56 3.94 10.43 -2.66
C ASN A 56 3.34 10.80 -1.28
N GLU A 57 4.21 10.87 -0.27
CA GLU A 57 3.80 11.15 1.12
C GLU A 57 3.40 12.60 1.36
N THR A 58 4.07 13.55 0.72
CA THR A 58 3.76 14.98 0.85
C THR A 58 2.32 15.29 0.45
N ARG A 59 1.84 14.70 -0.65
CA ARG A 59 0.48 14.81 -1.16
C ARG A 59 -0.51 14.14 -0.22
N ALA A 60 -0.20 12.94 0.26
CA ALA A 60 -1.05 12.22 1.18
C ALA A 60 -1.30 13.04 2.45
N ARG A 61 -0.22 13.52 3.09
CA ARG A 61 -0.30 14.38 4.29
C ARG A 61 -0.97 15.73 4.05
N ALA A 62 -0.84 16.30 2.85
CA ALA A 62 -1.46 17.58 2.52
C ALA A 62 -3.01 17.52 2.46
N TYR A 63 -3.58 16.33 2.23
CA TYR A 63 -5.03 16.15 2.04
C TYR A 63 -5.69 15.20 3.05
N ALA A 64 -4.92 14.44 3.82
CA ALA A 64 -5.41 13.59 4.91
C ALA A 64 -6.09 14.43 6.01
N SER A 65 -7.15 13.87 6.60
CA SER A 65 -7.72 14.36 7.85
C SER A 65 -6.75 14.18 9.03
N GLU A 66 -7.04 14.82 10.15
CA GLU A 66 -6.29 14.64 11.39
C GLU A 66 -6.37 13.17 11.87
N GLU A 67 -7.56 12.58 11.89
CA GLU A 67 -7.78 11.18 12.27
C GLU A 67 -7.00 10.20 11.38
N LEU A 68 -6.91 10.46 10.07
CA LEU A 68 -6.12 9.62 9.17
C LEU A 68 -4.60 9.77 9.42
N LEU A 69 -4.15 10.98 9.76
CA LEU A 69 -2.76 11.22 10.14
C LEU A 69 -2.41 10.47 11.43
N GLU A 70 -3.28 10.52 12.45
CA GLU A 70 -3.14 9.78 13.71
C GLU A 70 -3.11 8.26 13.46
N HIS A 71 -4.02 7.75 12.62
CA HIS A 71 -4.03 6.34 12.24
C HIS A 71 -2.69 5.91 11.63
N TRP A 72 -2.11 6.73 10.73
CA TRP A 72 -0.82 6.45 10.11
C TRP A 72 0.38 6.49 11.05
N GLU A 73 0.26 7.02 12.26
CA GLU A 73 1.34 6.95 13.26
C GLU A 73 1.56 5.52 13.77
N THR A 74 0.47 4.75 13.88
CA THR A 74 0.49 3.36 14.36
C THR A 74 0.32 2.34 13.24
N HIS A 75 -0.25 2.75 12.11
CA HIS A 75 -0.47 1.93 10.92
C HIS A 75 0.13 2.64 9.69
N PRO A 76 1.48 2.69 9.56
CA PRO A 76 2.12 3.42 8.49
C PRO A 76 1.71 2.92 7.12
N ARG A 77 1.54 3.85 6.17
CA ARG A 77 1.26 3.50 4.77
C ARG A 77 2.35 2.59 4.20
N ILE A 78 1.92 1.57 3.48
CA ILE A 78 2.77 0.64 2.72
C ILE A 78 2.70 1.03 1.25
N THR A 79 3.78 1.64 0.76
CA THR A 79 3.92 1.93 -0.68
C THR A 79 4.27 0.67 -1.47
N PHE A 80 3.99 0.65 -2.77
CA PHE A 80 4.37 -0.47 -3.64
C PHE A 80 5.87 -0.80 -3.54
N THR A 81 6.75 0.19 -3.53
CA THR A 81 8.20 -0.02 -3.39
C THR A 81 8.59 -0.67 -2.06
N MET A 82 7.91 -0.34 -0.96
CA MET A 82 8.15 -0.98 0.33
C MET A 82 7.64 -2.43 0.33
N PHE A 83 6.46 -2.63 -0.23
CA PHE A 83 5.84 -3.96 -0.38
C PHE A 83 6.71 -4.88 -1.25
N GLU A 84 7.07 -4.45 -2.45
CA GLU A 84 7.87 -5.21 -3.42
C GLU A 84 9.20 -5.66 -2.81
N ARG A 85 9.90 -4.79 -2.06
CA ARG A 85 11.13 -5.15 -1.36
C ARG A 85 10.92 -6.20 -0.28
N LYS A 86 9.82 -6.14 0.47
CA LYS A 86 9.48 -7.15 1.48
C LYS A 86 9.15 -8.48 0.80
N TRP A 87 8.33 -8.43 -0.24
CA TRP A 87 7.90 -9.57 -1.03
C TRP A 87 9.09 -10.31 -1.65
N GLN A 88 10.04 -9.59 -2.26
CA GLN A 88 11.27 -10.16 -2.81
C GLN A 88 12.10 -10.89 -1.74
N ARG A 89 12.33 -10.27 -0.57
CA ARG A 89 13.08 -10.91 0.52
C ARG A 89 12.43 -12.18 1.03
N GLN A 90 11.10 -12.19 1.15
CA GLN A 90 10.37 -13.36 1.61
C GLN A 90 10.53 -14.52 0.62
N ARG A 91 10.37 -14.23 -0.67
CA ARG A 91 10.53 -15.23 -1.73
C ARG A 91 11.96 -15.75 -1.86
N GLU A 92 12.96 -14.88 -1.67
CA GLU A 92 14.37 -15.28 -1.58
C GLU A 92 14.62 -16.23 -0.39
N ALA A 93 14.02 -15.95 0.78
CA ALA A 93 14.14 -16.81 1.96
C ALA A 93 13.49 -18.18 1.76
N GLU A 94 12.29 -18.23 1.17
CA GLU A 94 11.59 -19.48 0.84
C GLU A 94 12.42 -20.36 -0.12
N LEU A 95 13.03 -19.75 -1.15
CA LEU A 95 13.92 -20.46 -2.07
C LEU A 95 15.19 -21.01 -1.41
N ILE A 96 15.74 -20.29 -0.42
CA ILE A 96 16.91 -20.74 0.34
C ILE A 96 16.53 -21.91 1.25
N GLU A 97 15.37 -21.84 1.89
CA GLU A 97 14.85 -22.92 2.75
C GLU A 97 14.59 -24.20 1.97
N ASP A 98 13.93 -24.10 0.80
CA ASP A 98 13.66 -25.24 -0.08
C ASP A 98 14.93 -25.90 -0.66
N ALA A 99 16.05 -25.18 -0.69
CA ALA A 99 17.34 -25.66 -1.20
C ALA A 99 18.26 -26.28 -0.14
N ALA A 100 17.92 -26.17 1.15
CA ALA A 100 18.71 -26.65 2.29
C ALA A 100 18.32 -28.08 2.71
#